data_AF-A0AA39LJ61-F1
#
_entry.id   AF-A0AA39LJ61-F1
#
_cell.length_a   1.000
_cell.length_b   1.000
_cell.length_c   1.000
_cell.angle_alpha   90.00
_cell.angle_beta   90.00
_cell.angle_gamma   90.00
#
_symmetry.space_group_name_H-M   'P 1'
#
loop_
_entity.id
_entity.type
_entity.pdbx_description
1 polymer ?
#
loop_
_entity_poly.entity_id
_entity_poly.type
_entity_poly.pdbx_seq_one_letter_code
_entity_poly.pdbx_strand_id
1 'polypeptide(L)'
;MLITIAIALVALTSNVMSHFCGNNKIPYGLEIYRNGQPALLCSRPNCFDKFYADCDERAMRKSCDSNSSWVGGFDKGLGMHQPLYVQCCEFELFAAHSENIYQEVTIRPGEYFEGEEITDKFGDGVIAFDVISNIHMVPEANSSVAYKIDVRRFHCNKLPHPRIKTYSTWP
;
A
#
# COMPACT_ATOMS: atom_id res chain seq x y z
N MET A 1 -15.73 -18.83 36.91
CA MET A 1 -14.58 -17.92 37.16
C MET A 1 -13.52 -18.00 36.07
N LEU A 2 -12.98 -19.18 35.70
CA LEU A 2 -12.01 -19.28 34.59
C LEU A 2 -12.60 -18.86 33.23
N ILE A 3 -13.84 -19.28 32.94
CA ILE A 3 -14.53 -18.94 31.69
C ILE A 3 -14.80 -17.43 31.58
N THR A 4 -15.19 -16.77 32.66
CA THR A 4 -15.43 -15.33 32.70
C THR A 4 -14.13 -14.52 32.53
N ILE A 5 -13.00 -15.02 33.05
CA ILE A 5 -11.68 -14.40 32.84
C ILE A 5 -11.22 -14.59 31.38
N ALA A 6 -11.45 -15.76 30.79
CA ALA A 6 -11.13 -16.03 29.38
C ALA A 6 -11.96 -15.16 28.42
N ILE A 7 -13.26 -15.00 28.67
CA ILE A 7 -14.14 -14.12 27.87
C ILE A 7 -13.71 -12.65 28.02
N ALA A 8 -13.33 -12.22 29.24
CA ALA A 8 -12.79 -10.88 29.46
C ALA A 8 -11.43 -10.68 28.75
N LEU A 9 -10.56 -11.69 28.71
CA LEU A 9 -9.29 -11.64 27.97
C LEU A 9 -9.49 -11.55 26.45
N VAL A 10 -10.47 -12.28 25.91
CA VAL A 10 -10.85 -12.21 24.49
C VAL A 10 -11.52 -10.87 24.16
N ALA A 11 -12.27 -10.27 25.08
CA ALA A 11 -12.86 -8.94 24.88
C ALA A 11 -11.86 -7.78 25.03
N LEU A 12 -10.71 -8.03 25.68
CA LEU A 12 -9.60 -7.07 25.85
C LEU A 12 -8.61 -7.08 24.68
N THR A 13 -8.79 -7.93 23.67
CA THR A 13 -8.02 -7.80 22.44
C THR A 13 -8.47 -6.52 21.74
N SER A 14 -7.70 -5.45 21.92
CA SER A 14 -7.76 -4.23 21.13
C SER A 14 -8.09 -4.57 19.69
N ASN A 15 -9.11 -3.94 19.11
CA ASN A 15 -9.41 -4.03 17.68
C ASN A 15 -8.24 -3.41 16.91
N VAL A 16 -7.17 -4.20 16.71
CA VAL A 16 -6.04 -3.84 15.87
C VAL A 16 -6.53 -3.97 14.44
N MET A 17 -6.79 -2.84 13.81
CA MET A 17 -7.19 -2.80 12.41
C MET A 17 -5.96 -2.51 11.56
N SER A 18 -5.20 -3.56 11.32
CA SER A 18 -4.16 -3.55 10.29
C SER A 18 -4.78 -3.80 8.92
N HIS A 19 -4.27 -3.15 7.88
CA HIS A 19 -4.69 -3.37 6.50
C HIS A 19 -3.47 -3.63 5.62
N PHE A 20 -3.44 -4.77 4.95
CA PHE A 20 -2.38 -5.16 4.02
C PHE A 20 -2.99 -5.53 2.67
N CYS A 21 -2.38 -5.09 1.57
CA CYS A 21 -2.82 -5.51 0.23
C CYS A 21 -2.51 -6.98 -0.06
N GLY A 22 -1.50 -7.54 0.63
CA GLY A 22 -1.05 -8.91 0.44
C GLY A 22 -0.20 -9.10 -0.82
N ASN A 23 0.11 -10.35 -1.13
CA ASN A 23 1.08 -10.68 -2.17
C ASN A 23 0.62 -10.26 -3.56
N ASN A 24 1.55 -9.69 -4.34
CA ASN A 24 1.34 -9.27 -5.73
C ASN A 24 0.16 -8.29 -5.91
N LYS A 25 -0.14 -7.50 -4.88
CA LYS A 25 -1.07 -6.38 -4.94
C LYS A 25 -0.37 -5.10 -4.49
N ILE A 26 -0.88 -3.98 -4.97
CA ILE A 26 -0.34 -2.65 -4.66
C ILE A 26 -1.45 -1.77 -4.10
N PRO A 27 -1.16 -0.85 -3.15
CA PRO A 27 -2.14 0.15 -2.73
C PRO A 27 -2.13 1.33 -3.71
N TYR A 28 -3.20 1.44 -4.49
CA TYR A 28 -3.39 2.55 -5.42
C TYR A 28 -4.19 3.70 -4.78
N GLY A 29 -4.83 3.47 -3.64
CA GLY A 29 -5.65 4.47 -2.97
C GLY A 29 -5.72 4.30 -1.45
N LEU A 30 -6.27 5.32 -0.80
CA LEU A 30 -6.44 5.39 0.65
C LEU A 30 -7.77 6.10 0.95
N GLU A 31 -8.66 5.43 1.66
CA GLU A 31 -9.88 6.01 2.22
C GLU A 31 -9.69 6.22 3.72
N ILE A 32 -10.07 7.39 4.24
CA ILE A 32 -10.15 7.62 5.68
C ILE A 32 -11.63 7.70 6.05
N TYR A 33 -12.12 6.71 6.80
CA TYR A 33 -13.48 6.73 7.30
C TYR A 33 -13.73 7.94 8.21
N ARG A 34 -15.01 8.31 8.41
CA ARG A 34 -15.40 9.46 9.24
C ARG A 34 -14.91 9.38 10.70
N ASN A 35 -14.60 8.18 11.19
CA ASN A 35 -14.02 7.95 12.53
C ASN A 35 -12.47 8.07 12.56
N GLY A 36 -11.84 8.47 11.45
CA GLY A 36 -10.37 8.60 11.32
C GLY A 36 -9.64 7.31 10.99
N GLN A 37 -10.37 6.21 10.76
CA GLN A 37 -9.76 4.93 10.44
C GLN A 37 -9.35 4.86 8.96
N PRO A 38 -8.07 4.56 8.66
CA PRO A 38 -7.60 4.40 7.30
C PRO A 38 -7.97 3.03 6.73
N ALA A 39 -8.14 2.95 5.41
CA ALA A 39 -8.25 1.72 4.64
C ALA A 39 -7.57 1.89 3.28
N LEU A 40 -6.70 0.94 2.91
CA LEU A 40 -6.08 0.92 1.59
C LEU A 40 -7.08 0.43 0.53
N LEU A 41 -6.97 1.01 -0.66
CA LEU A 41 -7.56 0.46 -1.89
C LEU A 41 -6.47 -0.29 -2.63
N CYS A 42 -6.66 -1.59 -2.86
CA CYS A 42 -5.64 -2.47 -3.39
C CYS A 42 -6.03 -3.02 -4.77
N SER A 43 -5.11 -2.99 -5.73
CA SER A 43 -5.29 -3.59 -7.05
C SER A 43 -4.17 -4.58 -7.39
N ARG A 44 -4.33 -5.30 -8.49
CA ARG A 44 -3.33 -6.22 -9.06
C ARG A 44 -3.14 -5.88 -10.54
N PRO A 45 -2.29 -4.89 -10.87
CA PRO A 45 -2.08 -4.46 -12.25
C PRO A 45 -1.52 -5.60 -13.10
N ASN A 46 -2.13 -5.85 -14.26
CA ASN A 46 -1.79 -7.02 -15.09
C ASN A 46 -0.34 -6.97 -15.62
N CYS A 47 0.22 -5.79 -15.85
CA CYS A 47 1.60 -5.61 -16.29
C CYS A 47 2.67 -5.90 -15.23
N PHE A 48 2.27 -6.03 -13.97
CA PHE A 48 3.17 -6.36 -12.86
C PHE A 48 2.96 -7.79 -12.35
N ASP A 49 2.07 -8.56 -12.97
CA ASP A 49 1.63 -9.87 -12.48
C ASP A 49 2.73 -10.95 -12.41
N LYS A 50 3.78 -10.80 -13.22
CA LYS A 50 4.97 -11.66 -13.33
C LYS A 50 6.15 -11.20 -12.47
N PHE A 51 6.02 -10.06 -11.80
CA PHE A 51 7.05 -9.51 -10.94
C PHE A 51 6.67 -9.72 -9.48
N TYR A 52 7.68 -9.72 -8.62
CA TYR A 52 7.51 -9.89 -7.18
C TYR A 52 8.26 -8.78 -6.47
N ALA A 53 7.62 -8.20 -5.46
CA ALA A 53 8.24 -7.24 -4.54
C ALA A 53 8.47 -7.94 -3.20
N ASP A 54 9.62 -7.67 -2.59
CA ASP A 54 9.98 -8.23 -1.29
C ASP A 54 9.41 -7.33 -0.20
N CYS A 55 8.44 -7.83 0.56
CA CYS A 55 7.73 -7.06 1.57
C CYS A 55 8.14 -7.49 2.97
N ASP A 56 8.25 -6.52 3.88
CA ASP A 56 8.42 -6.80 5.31
C ASP A 56 7.35 -7.81 5.79
N GLU A 57 7.68 -8.75 6.67
CA GLU A 57 6.68 -9.70 7.17
C GLU A 57 5.53 -9.03 7.94
N ARG A 58 5.78 -7.87 8.54
CA ARG A 58 4.81 -7.09 9.34
C ARG A 58 5.05 -5.60 9.19
N ALA A 59 4.02 -4.81 9.48
CA ALA A 59 4.17 -3.36 9.60
C ALA A 59 4.95 -2.99 10.87
N MET A 60 6.21 -2.61 10.69
CA MET A 60 7.10 -2.22 11.80
C MET A 60 7.88 -0.94 11.52
N ARG A 61 7.89 -0.45 10.27
CA ARG A 61 8.59 0.78 9.89
C ARG A 61 7.68 1.98 10.16
N LYS A 62 8.27 3.17 10.35
CA LYS A 62 7.49 4.43 10.51
C LYS A 62 7.16 5.10 9.17
N SER A 63 7.89 4.72 8.13
CA SER A 63 7.85 5.30 6.79
C SER A 63 8.56 4.37 5.81
N CYS A 64 8.23 4.50 4.52
CA CYS A 64 8.92 3.82 3.41
C CYS A 64 9.79 4.84 2.65
N ASP A 65 10.93 5.21 3.24
CA ASP A 65 11.77 6.30 2.73
C ASP A 65 12.70 5.88 1.58
N SER A 66 12.75 4.59 1.24
CA SER A 66 13.57 4.12 0.13
C SER A 66 12.92 4.46 -1.20
N ASN A 67 13.71 5.00 -2.13
CA ASN A 67 13.29 5.26 -3.52
C ASN A 67 12.89 3.98 -4.28
N SER A 68 13.29 2.80 -3.80
CA SER A 68 12.95 1.50 -4.37
C SER A 68 11.81 0.80 -3.62
N SER A 69 11.10 1.50 -2.73
CA SER A 69 10.04 0.93 -1.90
C SER A 69 8.71 1.64 -2.07
N TRP A 70 7.63 0.93 -1.74
CA TRP A 70 6.29 1.48 -1.55
C TRP A 70 5.62 0.84 -0.33
N VAL A 71 4.45 1.35 0.05
CA VAL A 71 3.69 0.80 1.18
C VAL A 71 2.99 -0.50 0.76
N GLY A 72 3.20 -1.61 1.45
CA GLY A 72 2.44 -2.86 1.26
C GLY A 72 1.20 -2.96 2.15
N GLY A 73 1.22 -2.22 3.26
CA GLY A 73 0.19 -2.20 4.27
C GLY A 73 0.57 -1.37 5.48
N PHE A 74 -0.28 -1.36 6.48
CA PHE A 74 -0.04 -0.66 7.73
C PHE A 74 -0.66 -1.38 8.94
N ASP A 75 -0.15 -1.03 10.12
CA ASP A 75 -0.77 -1.30 11.41
C ASP A 75 -1.09 0.03 12.11
N LYS A 76 -2.40 0.24 12.34
CA LYS A 76 -2.93 1.43 13.00
C LYS A 76 -4.24 1.12 13.71
N GLY A 77 -4.22 1.12 15.05
CA GLY A 77 -5.46 1.09 15.83
C GLY A 77 -6.20 2.43 15.83
N LEU A 78 -7.31 2.49 16.56
CA LEU A 78 -8.19 3.66 16.59
C LEU A 78 -7.59 4.83 17.39
N GLY A 79 -7.88 6.06 16.93
CA GLY A 79 -7.53 7.30 17.63
C GLY A 79 -6.07 7.72 17.54
N MET A 80 -5.69 8.77 18.27
CA MET A 80 -4.37 9.42 18.19
C MET A 80 -3.24 8.67 18.93
N HIS A 81 -3.58 7.82 19.90
CA HIS A 81 -2.60 7.31 20.86
C HIS A 81 -1.68 6.22 20.30
N GLN A 82 -2.13 5.49 19.27
CA GLN A 82 -1.32 4.48 18.62
C GLN A 82 -0.61 5.08 17.40
N PRO A 83 0.73 4.98 17.31
CA PRO A 83 1.47 5.35 16.11
C PRO A 83 1.01 4.57 14.87
N LEU A 84 1.25 5.14 13.70
CA LEU A 84 1.16 4.42 12.44
C LEU A 84 2.48 3.66 12.22
N TYR A 85 2.38 2.36 11.95
CA TYR A 85 3.46 1.59 11.37
C TYR A 85 3.09 1.14 9.97
N VAL A 86 4.07 1.09 9.07
CA VAL A 86 3.91 0.67 7.68
C VAL A 86 4.74 -0.58 7.39
N GLN A 87 4.21 -1.42 6.52
CA GLN A 87 4.93 -2.51 5.86
C GLN A 87 5.48 -1.94 4.56
N CYS A 88 6.78 -2.04 4.31
CA CYS A 88 7.36 -1.59 3.05
C CYS A 88 7.63 -2.79 2.15
N CYS A 89 7.32 -2.62 0.86
CA CYS A 89 7.62 -3.56 -0.20
C CYS A 89 8.71 -2.95 -1.09
N GLU A 90 9.80 -3.68 -1.29
CA GLU A 90 10.95 -3.26 -2.08
C GLU A 90 10.98 -3.98 -3.42
N PHE A 91 11.29 -3.23 -4.48
CA PHE A 91 11.49 -3.74 -5.81
C PHE A 91 12.62 -2.97 -6.49
N GLU A 92 13.64 -3.69 -6.95
CA GLU A 92 14.91 -3.11 -7.41
C GLU A 92 14.72 -2.10 -8.56
N LEU A 93 13.76 -2.35 -9.46
CA LEU A 93 13.52 -1.50 -10.63
C LEU A 93 12.50 -0.39 -10.37
N PHE A 94 11.95 -0.29 -9.14
CA PHE A 94 10.92 0.69 -8.80
C PHE A 94 11.43 2.11 -8.99
N ALA A 95 12.60 2.45 -8.43
CA ALA A 95 13.18 3.78 -8.52
C ALA A 95 13.41 4.24 -9.98
N ALA A 96 13.86 3.31 -10.83
CA ALA A 96 14.20 3.61 -12.23
C ALA A 96 12.97 3.73 -13.15
N HIS A 97 11.83 3.13 -12.77
CA HIS A 97 10.62 3.08 -13.59
C HIS A 97 9.43 3.74 -12.93
N SER A 98 9.63 4.54 -11.88
CA SER A 98 8.58 5.34 -11.27
C SER A 98 8.94 6.81 -11.18
N GLU A 99 7.91 7.65 -11.23
CA GLU A 99 8.02 9.09 -11.05
C GLU A 99 7.06 9.55 -9.95
N ASN A 100 7.42 10.59 -9.20
CA ASN A 100 6.53 11.18 -8.20
C ASN A 100 5.45 11.99 -8.92
N ILE A 101 4.18 11.70 -8.65
CA ILE A 101 3.04 12.48 -9.16
C ILE A 101 2.51 13.40 -8.07
N TYR A 102 2.42 12.90 -6.84
CA TYR A 102 1.94 13.67 -5.71
C TYR A 102 2.84 13.48 -4.49
N GLN A 103 3.02 14.55 -3.71
CA GLN A 103 3.81 14.55 -2.49
C GLN A 103 3.03 15.25 -1.37
N GLU A 104 3.08 14.67 -0.16
CA GLU A 104 2.41 15.16 1.04
C GLU A 104 0.90 15.45 0.90
N VAL A 105 0.18 14.67 0.11
CA VAL A 105 -1.28 14.85 -0.06
C VAL A 105 -1.97 14.50 1.24
N THR A 106 -2.68 15.46 1.83
CA THR A 106 -3.40 15.26 3.09
C THR A 106 -4.81 14.75 2.84
N ILE A 107 -5.15 13.60 3.42
CA ILE A 107 -6.46 12.95 3.38
C ILE A 107 -7.06 12.99 4.79
N ARG A 108 -8.21 13.62 4.93
CA ARG A 108 -8.93 13.82 6.20
C ARG A 108 -10.06 12.79 6.39
N PRO A 109 -10.62 12.67 7.60
CA PRO A 109 -11.78 11.80 7.82
C PRO A 109 -12.96 12.14 6.90
N GLY A 110 -13.45 11.13 6.20
CA GLY A 110 -14.49 11.23 5.18
C GLY A 110 -13.97 11.54 3.77
N GLU A 111 -12.66 11.69 3.59
CA GLU A 111 -12.01 11.87 2.28
C GLU A 111 -11.33 10.57 1.84
N TYR A 112 -11.04 10.50 0.54
CA TYR A 112 -10.28 9.42 -0.07
C TYR A 112 -9.36 9.95 -1.17
N PHE A 113 -8.31 9.18 -1.44
CA PHE A 113 -7.49 9.30 -2.63
C PHE A 113 -7.61 8.01 -3.44
N GLU A 114 -7.75 8.14 -4.75
CA GLU A 114 -7.79 7.03 -5.70
C GLU A 114 -6.83 7.31 -6.84
N GLY A 115 -5.81 6.47 -6.99
CA GLY A 115 -4.87 6.50 -8.11
C GLY A 115 -5.43 5.83 -9.36
N GLU A 116 -4.73 6.02 -10.48
CA GLU A 116 -5.18 5.54 -11.79
C GLU A 116 -4.41 4.30 -12.27
N GLU A 117 -5.08 3.42 -13.01
CA GLU A 117 -4.43 2.49 -13.93
C GLU A 117 -4.50 3.08 -15.35
N ILE A 118 -3.35 3.25 -15.99
CA ILE A 118 -3.23 3.80 -17.33
C ILE A 118 -3.15 2.64 -18.31
N THR A 119 -4.04 2.60 -19.28
CA THR A 119 -4.03 1.60 -20.35
C THR A 119 -3.27 2.09 -21.57
N ASP A 120 -2.88 1.16 -22.44
CA ASP A 120 -2.42 1.49 -23.78
C ASP A 120 -3.54 2.18 -24.61
N LYS A 121 -3.17 2.63 -25.81
CA LYS A 121 -4.08 3.30 -26.76
C LYS A 121 -5.25 2.43 -27.24
N PHE A 122 -5.18 1.12 -27.04
CA PHE A 122 -6.21 0.16 -27.43
C PHE A 122 -7.10 -0.24 -26.25
N GLY A 123 -6.68 0.03 -25.02
CA GLY A 123 -7.39 -0.30 -23.79
C GLY A 123 -7.15 -1.73 -23.28
N ASP A 124 -6.25 -2.48 -23.92
CA ASP A 124 -6.11 -3.92 -23.70
C ASP A 124 -5.11 -4.26 -22.58
N GLY A 125 -4.12 -3.40 -22.33
CA GLY A 125 -3.08 -3.62 -21.33
C GLY A 125 -2.80 -2.40 -20.46
N VAL A 126 -2.60 -2.61 -19.15
CA VAL A 126 -2.11 -1.57 -18.23
C VAL A 126 -0.65 -1.30 -18.57
N ILE A 127 -0.28 -0.04 -18.76
CA ILE A 127 1.10 0.38 -19.05
C ILE A 127 1.77 1.05 -17.86
N ALA A 128 0.99 1.66 -16.99
CA ALA A 128 1.44 2.26 -15.75
C ALA A 128 0.30 2.27 -14.73
N PHE A 129 0.63 2.38 -13.46
CA PHE A 129 -0.34 2.55 -12.38
C PHE A 129 0.21 3.43 -11.27
N ASP A 130 -0.67 4.08 -10.54
CA ASP A 130 -0.32 4.86 -9.37
C ASP A 130 -0.25 3.97 -8.12
N VAL A 131 0.77 4.20 -7.30
CA VAL A 131 1.00 3.46 -6.05
C VAL A 131 1.36 4.42 -4.93
N ILE A 132 0.80 4.16 -3.74
CA ILE A 132 1.15 4.89 -2.52
C ILE A 132 2.55 4.46 -2.07
N SER A 133 3.50 5.36 -2.26
CA SER A 133 4.90 5.15 -1.93
C SER A 133 5.22 5.41 -0.46
N ASN A 134 4.49 6.30 0.21
CA ASN A 134 4.67 6.57 1.64
C ASN A 134 3.35 7.03 2.29
N ILE A 135 3.22 6.82 3.60
CA ILE A 135 2.07 7.29 4.41
C ILE A 135 2.59 7.79 5.76
N HIS A 136 2.16 8.99 6.16
CA HIS A 136 2.43 9.57 7.48
C HIS A 136 1.13 9.96 8.16
N MET A 137 0.98 9.60 9.44
CA MET A 137 -0.13 10.11 10.26
C MET A 137 0.20 11.52 10.76
N VAL A 138 -0.77 12.43 10.68
CA VAL A 138 -0.68 13.79 11.22
C VAL A 138 -1.84 14.08 12.18
N PRO A 139 -1.58 14.69 13.35
CA PRO A 139 -2.63 15.14 14.25
C PRO A 139 -3.46 16.27 13.63
N GLU A 140 -4.76 16.24 13.87
CA GLU A 140 -5.71 17.29 13.48
C GLU A 140 -6.43 17.87 14.72
N ALA A 141 -7.18 18.97 14.53
CA ALA A 141 -8.08 19.52 15.54
C ALA A 141 -9.06 18.47 16.08
N ASN A 142 -9.61 18.72 17.28
CA ASN A 142 -10.59 17.85 17.94
C ASN A 142 -10.12 16.41 18.21
N SER A 143 -8.80 16.17 18.33
CA SER A 143 -8.22 14.83 18.52
C SER A 143 -8.47 13.86 17.35
N SER A 144 -8.70 14.40 16.15
CA SER A 144 -8.81 13.65 14.90
C SER A 144 -7.43 13.35 14.29
N VAL A 145 -7.35 12.32 13.44
CA VAL A 145 -6.17 11.98 12.65
C VAL A 145 -6.44 12.27 11.18
N ALA A 146 -5.46 12.86 10.50
CA ALA A 146 -5.38 12.86 9.04
C ALA A 146 -4.11 12.14 8.59
N TYR A 147 -4.01 11.85 7.30
CA TYR A 147 -2.88 11.11 6.73
C TYR A 147 -2.30 11.88 5.56
N LYS A 148 -0.98 12.01 5.52
CA LYS A 148 -0.24 12.50 4.36
C LYS A 148 0.27 11.32 3.55
N ILE A 149 0.08 11.35 2.24
CA ILE A 149 0.58 10.31 1.34
C ILE A 149 1.47 10.88 0.24
N ASP A 150 2.42 10.06 -0.19
CA ASP A 150 3.22 10.27 -1.39
C ASP A 150 2.82 9.23 -2.43
N VAL A 151 2.63 9.65 -3.68
CA VAL A 151 2.14 8.79 -4.76
C VAL A 151 3.12 8.82 -5.91
N ARG A 152 3.48 7.63 -6.38
CA ARG A 152 4.36 7.42 -7.53
C ARG A 152 3.62 6.69 -8.63
N ARG A 153 3.85 7.11 -9.87
CA ARG A 153 3.38 6.41 -11.07
C ARG A 153 4.44 5.46 -11.54
N PHE A 154 4.14 4.17 -11.52
CA PHE A 154 5.07 3.11 -11.90
C PHE A 154 4.77 2.59 -13.30
N HIS A 155 5.74 2.76 -14.20
CA HIS A 155 5.67 2.41 -15.62
C HIS A 155 6.10 0.96 -15.84
N CYS A 156 5.21 0.03 -15.49
CA CYS A 156 5.44 -1.41 -15.59
C CYS A 156 5.70 -1.91 -17.03
N ASN A 157 5.21 -1.22 -18.07
CA ASN A 157 5.48 -1.58 -19.46
C ASN A 157 6.96 -1.40 -19.87
N LYS A 158 7.72 -0.59 -19.13
CA LYS A 158 9.14 -0.33 -19.38
C LYS A 158 10.05 -1.37 -18.71
N LEU A 159 9.50 -2.30 -17.94
CA LEU A 159 10.30 -3.32 -17.27
C LEU A 159 10.94 -4.28 -18.27
N PRO A 160 12.17 -4.74 -17.99
CA PRO A 160 12.81 -5.78 -18.79
C PRO A 160 12.00 -7.07 -18.64
N HIS A 161 11.31 -7.47 -19.71
CA HIS A 161 10.58 -8.72 -19.71
C HIS A 161 11.60 -9.87 -19.73
N PRO A 162 11.45 -10.90 -18.88
CA PRO A 162 12.25 -12.10 -19.01
C PRO A 162 12.09 -12.61 -20.44
N ARG A 163 13.20 -12.73 -21.19
CA ARG A 163 13.15 -13.38 -22.50
C ARG A 163 12.62 -14.78 -22.23
N ILE A 164 11.42 -15.08 -22.71
CA ILE A 164 10.91 -16.45 -22.77
C ILE A 164 11.97 -17.21 -23.58
N LYS A 165 12.76 -18.08 -22.92
CA LYS A 165 13.54 -19.07 -23.64
C LYS A 165 12.51 -19.97 -24.28
N THR A 166 12.17 -19.73 -25.54
CA THR A 166 11.50 -20.72 -26.36
C THR A 166 12.42 -21.94 -26.35
N TYR A 167 12.02 -22.98 -25.63
CA TYR A 167 12.56 -24.33 -25.84
C TYR A 167 12.07 -24.79 -27.22
N SER A 168 12.60 -24.15 -28.27
CA SER A 168 12.59 -24.68 -29.62
C SER A 168 13.61 -25.80 -29.60
N THR A 169 13.20 -26.98 -30.05
CA THR A 169 13.96 -28.25 -30.13
C THR A 169 14.06 -29.02 -28.81
N TRP A 170 13.02 -29.83 -28.56
CA TRP A 170 13.24 -31.15 -28.00
C TRP A 170 13.77 -32.08 -29.12
N PRO A 171 14.78 -32.92 -28.85
CA PRO A 171 15.32 -33.87 -29.83
C PRO A 171 14.29 -34.93 -30.26
#